data_AF-G8R830-F1
#
_entry.id   AF-G8R830-F1
#
_cell.length_a   1.000
_cell.length_b   1.000
_cell.length_c   1.000
_cell.angle_alpha   90.00
_cell.angle_beta   90.00
_cell.angle_gamma   90.00
#
_symmetry.space_group_name_H-M   'P 1'
#
loop_
_entity.id
_entity.type
_entity.pdbx_description
1 polymer ?
#
loop_
_entity_poly.entity_id
_entity_poly.type
_entity_poly.pdbx_seq_one_letter_code
_entity_poly.pdbx_strand_id
1 'polypeptide(L)'
;MIGDFFIWCAGSDTSILKRCPRSERIKHMGFGTLVLIPAILAFVSMTYALSTVGQLQEHFWLALLGGIVWALIIFSFDRYIVSTHRRKLENKDEFKSPAFYLRFFFALILGIVISHPIVLLYFDGSITDTIKQNKVEHQKTIQTEYDRRIQKIENQLAVLDSNYSAKEKARDIQARLVAREIDGEVLKNAKGEIVTTGIYGKGPSAENKILHLKQLDAELALLRANDSVVKSSLYAEITQLKDEADSSISAYNVSFDYLRRELALEQMKEEHAIVGMTQAFLMLLFILVDTLPVNFKTFSPFGMYDKILLEDSKIVRELNSYDRATLLQKAYQKLNADFAGENQI
;
A
#
# COMPACT_ATOMS: atom_id res chain seq x y z
N MET A 1 -30.58 28.74 -15.79
CA MET A 1 -29.73 28.52 -14.60
C MET A 1 -28.98 27.19 -14.68
N ILE A 2 -29.60 26.02 -14.50
CA ILE A 2 -28.88 24.71 -14.57
C ILE A 2 -28.17 24.51 -15.92
N GLY A 3 -28.86 24.77 -17.04
CA GLY A 3 -28.28 24.56 -18.35
C GLY A 3 -27.13 25.52 -18.67
N ASP A 4 -27.18 26.74 -18.13
CA ASP A 4 -26.16 27.75 -18.36
C ASP A 4 -24.87 27.44 -17.57
N PHE A 5 -25.00 26.79 -16.41
CA PHE A 5 -23.86 26.25 -15.66
C PHE A 5 -23.13 25.15 -16.45
N PHE A 6 -23.84 24.16 -17.00
CA PHE A 6 -23.21 23.12 -17.81
C PHE A 6 -22.57 23.67 -19.08
N ILE A 7 -23.21 24.63 -19.75
CA ILE A 7 -22.61 25.31 -20.92
C ILE A 7 -21.33 26.07 -20.53
N TRP A 8 -21.34 26.70 -19.35
CA TRP A 8 -20.15 27.32 -18.79
C TRP A 8 -19.05 26.28 -18.51
N CYS A 9 -19.38 25.12 -17.92
CA CYS A 9 -18.43 24.02 -17.73
C CYS A 9 -17.82 23.52 -19.05
N ALA A 10 -18.60 23.48 -20.12
CA ALA A 10 -18.11 23.14 -21.47
C ALA A 10 -17.19 24.22 -22.07
N GLY A 11 -17.04 25.37 -21.42
CA GLY A 11 -16.28 26.52 -21.91
C GLY A 11 -16.83 27.11 -23.22
N SER A 12 -18.13 26.93 -23.47
CA SER A 12 -18.78 27.41 -24.71
C SER A 12 -19.39 28.80 -24.52
N ASP A 13 -19.38 29.60 -25.58
CA ASP A 13 -19.91 30.96 -25.55
C ASP A 13 -21.44 30.96 -25.44
N THR A 14 -21.94 31.38 -24.27
CA THR A 14 -23.37 31.46 -23.97
C THR A 14 -24.11 32.48 -24.83
N SER A 15 -23.45 33.53 -25.31
CA SER A 15 -24.07 34.58 -26.13
C SER A 15 -24.42 34.08 -27.53
N ILE A 16 -23.53 33.26 -28.11
CA ILE A 16 -23.73 32.59 -29.41
C ILE A 16 -24.76 31.47 -29.25
N LEU A 17 -24.66 30.66 -28.19
CA LEU A 17 -25.58 29.55 -27.95
C LEU A 17 -27.03 29.97 -27.70
N LYS A 18 -27.26 31.18 -27.16
CA LYS A 18 -28.62 31.75 -27.04
C LYS A 18 -29.29 32.01 -28.38
N ARG A 19 -28.51 32.16 -29.47
CA ARG A 19 -28.99 32.37 -30.85
C ARG A 19 -29.11 31.07 -31.63
N CYS A 20 -28.71 29.94 -31.04
CA CYS A 20 -28.71 28.62 -31.67
C CYS A 20 -29.98 27.83 -31.31
N PRO A 21 -30.36 26.82 -32.12
CA PRO A 21 -31.47 25.93 -31.83
C PRO A 21 -31.24 25.14 -30.53
N ARG A 22 -32.35 24.66 -29.95
CA ARG A 22 -32.33 23.92 -28.67
C ARG A 22 -31.44 22.67 -28.71
N SER A 23 -31.35 21.98 -29.85
CA SER A 23 -30.49 20.80 -30.05
C SER A 23 -29.00 21.11 -29.81
N GLU A 24 -28.51 22.24 -30.32
CA GLU A 24 -27.13 22.70 -30.10
C GLU A 24 -26.89 23.04 -28.63
N ARG A 25 -27.86 23.69 -27.98
CA ARG A 25 -27.75 23.99 -26.55
C ARG A 25 -27.67 22.71 -25.71
N ILE A 26 -28.44 21.67 -26.04
CA ILE A 26 -28.39 20.36 -25.36
C ILE A 26 -27.04 19.67 -25.58
N LYS A 27 -26.51 19.71 -26.81
CA LYS A 27 -25.17 19.17 -27.14
C LYS A 27 -24.08 19.79 -26.26
N HIS A 28 -24.07 21.12 -26.15
CA HIS A 28 -23.07 21.83 -25.34
C HIS A 28 -23.28 21.67 -23.81
N MET A 29 -24.52 21.50 -23.34
CA MET A 29 -24.75 21.07 -21.96
C MET A 29 -24.14 19.69 -21.69
N GLY A 30 -24.29 18.76 -22.63
CA GLY A 30 -23.71 17.41 -22.54
C GLY A 30 -22.19 17.42 -22.44
N PHE A 31 -21.49 18.24 -23.24
CA PHE A 31 -20.03 18.39 -23.10
C PHE A 31 -19.62 18.90 -21.71
N GLY A 32 -20.39 19.81 -21.12
CA GLY A 32 -20.14 20.31 -19.78
C GLY A 32 -20.33 19.26 -18.69
N THR A 33 -21.32 18.39 -18.86
CA THR A 33 -21.50 17.23 -17.96
C THR A 33 -20.34 16.25 -18.08
N LEU A 34 -19.86 15.98 -19.31
CA LEU A 34 -18.71 15.09 -19.54
C LEU A 34 -17.42 15.63 -18.91
N VAL A 35 -17.22 16.95 -18.85
CA VAL A 35 -16.08 17.59 -18.15
C VAL A 35 -16.22 17.51 -16.62
N LEU A 36 -17.45 17.51 -16.10
CA LEU A 36 -17.69 17.53 -14.66
C LEU A 36 -17.48 16.15 -14.01
N ILE A 37 -17.79 15.06 -14.73
CA ILE A 37 -17.69 13.69 -14.20
C ILE A 37 -16.24 13.32 -13.79
N PRO A 38 -15.22 13.49 -14.65
CA PRO A 38 -13.82 13.24 -14.27
C PRO A 38 -13.35 14.11 -13.09
N ALA A 39 -13.78 15.38 -13.03
CA ALA A 39 -13.45 16.25 -11.92
C ALA A 39 -14.00 15.75 -10.57
N ILE A 40 -15.25 15.23 -10.55
CA ILE A 40 -15.85 14.63 -9.34
C ILE A 40 -15.12 13.34 -8.97
N LEU A 41 -14.77 12.50 -9.94
CA LEU A 41 -14.01 11.27 -9.69
C LEU A 41 -12.61 11.57 -9.16
N ALA A 42 -11.93 12.59 -9.71
CA ALA A 42 -10.65 13.08 -9.23
C ALA A 42 -10.73 13.62 -7.80
N PHE A 43 -11.81 14.32 -7.44
CA PHE A 43 -12.06 14.76 -6.06
C PHE A 43 -12.08 13.56 -5.10
N VAL A 44 -12.89 12.55 -5.40
CA VAL A 44 -13.01 11.35 -4.55
C VAL A 44 -11.69 10.58 -4.48
N SER A 45 -11.06 10.36 -5.62
CA SER A 45 -9.77 9.68 -5.78
C SER A 45 -8.68 10.32 -4.92
N MET A 46 -8.49 11.63 -5.06
CA MET A 46 -7.42 12.34 -4.36
C MET A 46 -7.71 12.53 -2.87
N THR A 47 -8.98 12.77 -2.50
CA THR A 47 -9.38 12.80 -1.09
C THR A 47 -9.03 11.48 -0.40
N TYR A 48 -9.31 10.36 -1.08
CA TYR A 48 -8.93 9.05 -0.58
C TYR A 48 -7.40 8.87 -0.52
N ALA A 49 -6.66 9.15 -1.60
CA ALA A 49 -5.20 9.06 -1.62
C ALA A 49 -4.58 9.79 -0.41
N LEU A 50 -4.98 11.05 -0.20
CA LEU A 50 -4.48 11.87 0.90
C LEU A 50 -4.90 11.34 2.27
N SER A 51 -6.08 10.71 2.38
CA SER A 51 -6.50 10.04 3.62
C SER A 51 -5.67 8.80 3.97
N THR A 52 -4.93 8.22 3.02
CA THR A 52 -4.01 7.08 3.26
C THR A 52 -2.57 7.50 3.55
N VAL A 53 -2.26 8.80 3.48
CA VAL A 53 -0.94 9.33 3.83
C VAL A 53 -0.88 9.52 5.34
N GLY A 54 0.03 8.82 6.02
CA GLY A 54 0.08 8.78 7.49
C GLY A 54 0.12 10.15 8.19
N GLN A 55 0.76 11.16 7.60
CA GLN A 55 0.78 12.53 8.16
C GLN A 55 -0.57 13.27 8.04
N LEU A 56 -1.42 12.88 7.09
CA LEU A 56 -2.71 13.52 6.81
C LEU A 56 -3.90 12.74 7.37
N GLN A 57 -3.71 11.52 7.87
CA GLN A 57 -4.76 10.71 8.50
C GLN A 57 -5.44 11.43 9.67
N GLU A 58 -4.66 12.14 10.49
CA GLU A 58 -5.15 12.90 11.65
C GLU A 58 -5.91 14.19 11.24
N HIS A 59 -5.83 14.59 9.97
CA HIS A 59 -6.36 15.87 9.48
C HIS A 59 -7.22 15.69 8.23
N PHE A 60 -8.40 15.08 8.41
CA PHE A 60 -9.38 14.87 7.35
C PHE A 60 -9.68 16.13 6.51
N TRP A 61 -9.70 17.32 7.14
CA TRP A 61 -9.91 18.59 6.45
C TRP A 61 -8.84 18.90 5.38
N LEU A 62 -7.59 18.51 5.61
CA LEU A 62 -6.51 18.69 4.64
C LEU A 62 -6.67 17.76 3.43
N ALA A 63 -7.12 16.52 3.66
CA ALA A 63 -7.43 15.58 2.59
C ALA A 63 -8.60 16.09 1.72
N LEU A 64 -9.65 16.63 2.36
CA LEU A 64 -10.78 17.24 1.66
C LEU A 64 -10.35 18.44 0.81
N LEU A 65 -9.55 19.35 1.38
CA LEU A 65 -9.04 20.53 0.69
C LEU A 65 -8.15 20.13 -0.49
N GLY A 66 -7.25 19.18 -0.30
CA GLY A 66 -6.38 18.67 -1.36
C GLY A 66 -7.19 18.01 -2.49
N GLY A 67 -8.25 17.27 -2.14
CA GLY A 67 -9.22 16.75 -3.11
C GLY A 67 -9.88 17.85 -3.93
N ILE A 68 -10.36 18.93 -3.28
CA ILE A 68 -11.00 20.07 -3.97
C ILE A 68 -10.01 20.73 -4.94
N VAL A 69 -8.78 21.01 -4.47
CA VAL A 69 -7.74 21.63 -5.30
C VAL A 69 -7.44 20.77 -6.52
N TRP A 70 -7.30 19.45 -6.33
CA TRP A 70 -7.05 18.52 -7.43
C TRP A 70 -8.22 18.45 -8.42
N ALA A 71 -9.45 18.39 -7.92
CA ALA A 71 -10.65 18.41 -8.76
C ALA A 71 -10.74 19.70 -9.61
N LEU A 72 -10.39 20.85 -9.04
CA LEU A 72 -10.32 22.13 -9.77
C LEU A 72 -9.24 22.12 -10.85
N ILE A 73 -8.09 21.48 -10.59
CA ILE A 73 -7.02 21.30 -11.57
C ILE A 73 -7.53 20.47 -12.75
N ILE A 74 -8.08 19.28 -12.50
CA ILE A 74 -8.63 18.40 -13.55
C ILE A 74 -9.76 19.09 -14.32
N PHE A 75 -10.71 19.69 -13.61
CA PHE A 75 -11.79 20.47 -14.23
C PHE A 75 -11.26 21.58 -15.15
N SER A 76 -10.20 22.28 -14.73
CA SER A 76 -9.61 23.36 -15.53
C SER A 76 -8.93 22.82 -16.80
N PHE A 77 -8.21 21.70 -16.69
CA PHE A 77 -7.59 21.04 -17.85
C PHE A 77 -8.64 20.51 -18.83
N ASP A 78 -9.64 19.77 -18.36
CA ASP A 78 -10.69 19.22 -19.21
C ASP A 78 -11.51 20.33 -19.88
N ARG A 79 -11.86 21.38 -19.13
CA ARG A 79 -12.50 22.57 -19.67
C ARG A 79 -11.62 23.26 -20.71
N TYR A 80 -10.32 23.37 -20.49
CA TYR A 80 -9.39 23.97 -21.44
C TYR A 80 -9.30 23.13 -22.73
N ILE A 81 -9.23 21.81 -22.60
CA ILE A 81 -9.20 20.87 -23.72
C ILE A 81 -10.49 21.00 -24.55
N VAL A 82 -11.65 20.97 -23.90
CA VAL A 82 -12.94 21.11 -24.57
C VAL A 82 -13.09 22.49 -25.20
N SER A 83 -12.78 23.59 -24.49
CA SER A 83 -12.97 24.95 -25.01
C SER A 83 -12.05 25.32 -26.18
N THR A 84 -10.80 24.83 -26.17
CA THR A 84 -9.84 25.10 -27.26
C THR A 84 -10.06 24.24 -28.49
N HIS A 85 -10.86 23.17 -28.37
CA HIS A 85 -11.20 22.33 -29.50
C HIS A 85 -12.18 23.06 -30.44
N ARG A 86 -11.63 23.63 -31.51
CA ARG A 86 -12.39 24.17 -32.64
C ARG A 86 -12.54 23.11 -33.71
N ARG A 87 -13.78 22.76 -33.99
CA ARG A 87 -14.12 21.76 -34.98
C ARG A 87 -13.85 22.27 -36.40
N LYS A 88 -13.28 21.42 -37.26
CA LYS A 88 -13.10 21.71 -38.69
C LYS A 88 -14.27 21.16 -39.51
N LEU A 89 -14.40 21.63 -40.76
CA LEU A 89 -15.49 21.30 -41.67
C LEU A 89 -15.50 19.81 -42.08
N GLU A 90 -14.34 19.15 -42.15
CA GLU A 90 -14.22 17.73 -42.51
C GLU A 90 -13.55 16.89 -41.42
N ASN A 91 -14.13 15.73 -41.10
CA ASN A 91 -13.59 14.79 -40.09
C ASN A 91 -12.18 14.26 -40.47
N LYS A 92 -11.85 14.18 -41.77
CA LYS A 92 -10.54 13.67 -42.24
C LYS A 92 -9.38 14.62 -41.93
N ASP A 93 -9.65 15.93 -41.84
CA ASP A 93 -8.65 16.94 -41.51
C ASP A 93 -8.40 17.07 -40.01
N GLU A 94 -9.29 16.48 -39.21
CA GLU A 94 -9.18 16.42 -37.76
C GLU A 94 -8.19 15.33 -37.33
N PHE A 95 -8.26 14.15 -37.95
CA PHE A 95 -7.28 13.07 -37.76
C PHE A 95 -5.86 13.41 -38.23
N LYS A 96 -5.70 14.43 -39.08
CA LYS A 96 -4.36 14.92 -39.49
C LYS A 96 -3.82 16.02 -38.58
N SER A 97 -4.61 16.48 -37.61
CA SER A 97 -4.20 17.54 -36.69
C SER A 97 -3.33 16.98 -35.57
N PRO A 98 -2.05 17.36 -35.45
CA PRO A 98 -1.19 16.93 -34.34
C PRO A 98 -1.76 17.33 -32.96
N ALA A 99 -2.59 18.37 -32.93
CA ALA A 99 -3.25 18.84 -31.72
C ALA A 99 -4.37 17.90 -31.22
N PHE A 100 -4.88 16.97 -32.03
CA PHE A 100 -5.82 15.95 -31.56
C PHE A 100 -5.08 14.87 -30.77
N TYR A 101 -4.02 14.31 -31.35
CA TYR A 101 -3.22 13.26 -30.71
C TYR A 101 -2.54 13.72 -29.42
N LEU A 102 -1.97 14.94 -29.40
CA LEU A 102 -1.38 15.49 -28.20
C LEU A 102 -2.39 15.59 -27.05
N ARG A 103 -3.64 15.96 -27.35
CA ARG A 103 -4.72 16.06 -26.34
C ARG A 103 -5.20 14.69 -25.87
N PHE A 104 -5.35 13.74 -26.78
CA PHE A 104 -5.70 12.36 -26.42
C PHE A 104 -4.63 11.73 -25.52
N PHE A 105 -3.36 12.00 -25.81
CA PHE A 105 -2.24 11.54 -24.99
C PHE A 105 -2.27 12.13 -23.56
N PHE A 106 -2.57 13.43 -23.42
CA PHE A 106 -2.73 14.04 -22.09
C PHE A 106 -3.90 13.43 -21.31
N ALA A 107 -5.05 13.22 -21.95
CA ALA A 107 -6.19 12.56 -21.31
C ALA A 107 -5.87 11.10 -20.91
N LEU A 108 -5.07 10.38 -21.71
CA LEU A 108 -4.61 9.04 -21.33
C LEU A 108 -3.76 9.06 -20.05
N ILE A 109 -2.79 9.99 -19.96
CA ILE A 109 -1.94 10.13 -18.77
C ILE A 109 -2.78 10.49 -17.54
N LEU A 110 -3.67 11.49 -17.66
CA LEU A 110 -4.52 11.92 -16.54
C LEU A 110 -5.46 10.79 -16.10
N GLY A 111 -6.07 10.08 -17.03
CA GLY A 111 -6.88 8.89 -16.74
C GLY A 111 -6.13 7.83 -15.94
N ILE A 112 -4.87 7.52 -16.29
CA ILE A 112 -4.03 6.58 -15.53
C ILE A 112 -3.79 7.11 -14.12
N VAL A 113 -3.36 8.37 -13.98
CA VAL A 113 -3.04 8.97 -12.68
C VAL A 113 -4.26 9.01 -11.76
N ILE A 114 -5.44 9.35 -12.29
CA ILE A 114 -6.70 9.40 -11.52
C ILE A 114 -7.19 8.01 -11.15
N SER A 115 -6.99 7.02 -12.03
CA SER A 115 -7.48 5.66 -11.82
C SER A 115 -6.82 4.96 -10.64
N HIS A 116 -5.54 5.24 -10.40
CA HIS A 116 -4.73 4.44 -9.49
C HIS A 116 -5.19 4.55 -8.02
N PRO A 117 -5.44 5.74 -7.44
CA PRO A 117 -6.03 5.81 -6.10
C PRO A 117 -7.45 5.26 -6.02
N ILE A 118 -8.22 5.29 -7.11
CA ILE A 118 -9.57 4.70 -7.13
C ILE A 118 -9.50 3.17 -7.08
N VAL A 119 -8.51 2.56 -7.75
CA VAL A 119 -8.26 1.11 -7.64
C VAL A 119 -7.92 0.74 -6.20
N LEU A 120 -7.04 1.51 -5.54
CA LEU A 120 -6.73 1.30 -4.12
C LEU A 120 -7.98 1.45 -3.24
N LEU A 121 -8.83 2.45 -3.52
CA LEU A 121 -10.10 2.65 -2.82
C LEU A 121 -11.06 1.46 -3.01
N TYR A 122 -11.12 0.90 -4.21
CA TYR A 122 -11.97 -0.25 -4.51
C TYR A 122 -11.54 -1.50 -3.71
N PHE A 123 -10.23 -1.71 -3.56
CA PHE A 123 -9.66 -2.86 -2.83
C PHE A 123 -9.35 -2.57 -1.36
N ASP A 124 -9.77 -1.43 -0.82
CA ASP A 124 -9.36 -0.96 0.51
C ASP A 124 -9.56 -2.00 1.63
N GLY A 125 -10.71 -2.66 1.63
CA GLY A 125 -11.03 -3.71 2.60
C GLY A 125 -10.08 -4.90 2.49
N SER A 126 -9.91 -5.44 1.28
CA SER A 126 -9.03 -6.59 1.04
C SER A 126 -7.57 -6.28 1.31
N ILE A 127 -7.09 -5.10 0.90
CA ILE A 127 -5.73 -4.62 1.19
C ILE A 127 -5.51 -4.56 2.71
N THR A 128 -6.47 -4.01 3.45
CA THR A 128 -6.40 -3.90 4.91
C THR A 128 -6.33 -5.28 5.57
N ASP A 129 -7.08 -6.25 5.06
CA ASP A 129 -7.08 -7.62 5.56
C ASP A 129 -5.76 -8.34 5.26
N THR A 130 -5.21 -8.21 4.05
CA THR A 130 -3.87 -8.73 3.70
C THR A 130 -2.79 -8.14 4.59
N ILE A 131 -2.81 -6.81 4.84
CA ILE A 131 -1.85 -6.16 5.75
C ILE A 131 -1.96 -6.72 7.18
N LYS A 132 -3.18 -6.96 7.68
CA LYS A 132 -3.40 -7.58 8.99
C LYS A 132 -2.93 -9.03 9.04
N GLN A 133 -3.18 -9.80 7.98
CA GLN A 133 -2.72 -11.19 7.88
C GLN A 133 -1.19 -11.25 7.89
N ASN A 134 -0.52 -10.43 7.08
CA ASN A 134 0.94 -10.32 7.07
C ASN A 134 1.49 -9.93 8.45
N LYS A 135 0.77 -9.08 9.20
CA LYS A 135 1.13 -8.75 10.59
C LYS A 135 1.11 -9.98 11.49
N VAL A 136 0.00 -10.72 11.47
CA VAL A 136 -0.17 -11.93 12.29
C VAL A 136 0.84 -13.01 11.91
N GLU A 137 1.10 -13.19 10.61
CA GLU A 137 2.09 -14.15 10.12
C GLU A 137 3.51 -13.80 10.59
N HIS A 138 3.88 -12.52 10.53
CA HIS A 138 5.18 -12.07 11.01
C HIS A 138 5.32 -12.26 12.54
N GLN A 139 4.27 -11.94 13.30
CA GLN A 139 4.24 -12.19 14.75
C GLN A 139 4.39 -13.68 15.07
N LYS A 140 3.74 -14.55 14.29
CA LYS A 140 3.88 -16.01 14.44
C LYS A 140 5.28 -16.50 14.09
N THR A 141 5.92 -15.91 13.09
CA THR A 141 7.31 -16.24 12.72
C THR A 141 8.27 -15.87 13.85
N ILE A 142 8.12 -14.68 14.43
CA ILE A 142 8.88 -14.25 15.62
C ILE A 142 8.64 -15.24 16.77
N GLN A 143 7.38 -15.55 17.09
CA GLN A 143 7.05 -16.49 18.15
C GLN A 143 7.69 -17.87 17.93
N THR A 144 7.62 -18.40 16.71
CA THR A 144 8.21 -19.70 16.36
C THR A 144 9.74 -19.70 16.52
N GLU A 145 10.40 -18.57 16.21
CA GLU A 145 11.84 -18.43 16.40
C GLU A 145 12.23 -18.49 17.89
N TYR A 146 11.51 -17.75 18.74
CA TYR A 146 11.75 -17.75 20.19
C TYR A 146 11.38 -19.09 20.83
N ASP A 147 10.28 -19.72 20.44
CA ASP A 147 9.87 -21.05 20.90
C ASP A 147 10.95 -22.09 20.62
N ARG A 148 11.60 -22.03 19.44
CA ARG A 148 12.73 -22.91 19.11
C ARG A 148 13.93 -22.70 20.05
N ARG A 149 14.23 -21.45 20.41
CA ARG A 149 15.31 -21.13 21.35
C ARG A 149 14.99 -21.62 22.75
N ILE A 150 13.75 -21.40 23.22
CA ILE A 150 13.25 -21.90 24.51
C ILE A 150 13.31 -23.43 24.56
N GLN A 151 12.85 -24.11 23.51
CA GLN A 151 12.88 -25.57 23.43
C GLN A 151 14.32 -26.13 23.55
N LYS A 152 15.32 -25.42 23.01
CA LYS A 152 16.73 -25.81 23.16
C LYS A 152 17.17 -25.77 24.63
N ILE A 153 16.73 -24.78 25.40
CA ILE A 153 17.03 -24.64 26.84
C ILE A 153 16.25 -25.69 27.65
N GLU A 154 14.98 -25.92 27.33
CA GLU A 154 14.16 -26.97 27.96
C GLU A 154 14.78 -28.37 27.79
N ASN A 155 15.35 -28.65 26.62
CA ASN A 155 16.09 -29.88 26.39
C ASN A 155 17.35 -29.99 27.28
N GLN A 156 18.03 -28.87 27.55
CA GLN A 156 19.16 -28.87 28.49
C GLN A 156 18.69 -29.16 29.93
N LEU A 157 17.60 -28.54 30.36
CA LEU A 157 16.98 -28.80 31.67
C LEU A 157 16.61 -30.28 31.82
N ALA A 158 15.98 -30.87 30.79
CA ALA A 158 15.61 -32.28 30.79
C ALA A 158 16.83 -33.22 30.90
N VAL A 159 17.96 -32.87 30.28
CA VAL A 159 19.22 -33.63 30.42
C VAL A 159 19.76 -33.54 31.85
N LEU A 160 19.74 -32.35 32.47
CA LEU A 160 20.14 -32.18 33.87
C LEU A 160 19.25 -33.02 34.81
N ASP A 161 17.92 -32.97 34.64
CA ASP A 161 16.97 -33.75 35.42
C ASP A 161 17.19 -35.26 35.25
N SER A 162 17.44 -35.71 34.02
CA SER A 162 17.73 -37.12 33.72
C SER A 162 19.01 -37.60 34.40
N ASN A 163 20.07 -36.78 34.33
CA ASN A 163 21.35 -37.08 34.98
C ASN A 163 21.21 -37.18 36.50
N TYR A 164 20.49 -36.23 37.12
CA TYR A 164 20.20 -36.25 38.55
C TYR A 164 19.41 -37.51 38.95
N SER A 165 18.33 -37.83 38.22
CA SER A 165 17.49 -39.00 38.51
C SER A 165 18.26 -40.33 38.35
N ALA A 166 19.17 -40.42 37.38
CA ALA A 166 20.03 -41.60 37.20
C ALA A 166 20.96 -41.80 38.40
N LYS A 167 21.58 -40.73 38.90
CA LYS A 167 22.46 -40.76 40.08
C LYS A 167 21.69 -41.05 41.37
N GLU A 168 20.49 -40.49 41.51
CA GLU A 168 19.59 -40.76 42.63
C GLU A 168 19.19 -42.24 42.68
N LYS A 169 18.80 -42.83 41.55
CA LYS A 169 18.50 -44.27 41.46
C LYS A 169 19.69 -45.14 41.85
N ALA A 170 20.90 -44.77 41.42
CA ALA A 170 22.12 -45.49 41.81
C ALA A 170 22.35 -45.45 43.32
N ARG A 171 22.17 -44.28 43.94
CA ARG A 171 22.23 -44.12 45.41
C ARG A 171 21.17 -44.96 46.10
N ASP A 172 19.92 -44.92 45.66
CA ASP A 172 18.82 -45.65 46.29
C ASP A 172 19.01 -47.18 46.21
N ILE A 173 19.56 -47.68 45.09
CA ILE A 173 19.98 -49.08 44.96
C ILE A 173 21.04 -49.42 46.01
N GLN A 174 22.06 -48.58 46.15
CA GLN A 174 23.13 -48.78 47.13
C GLN A 174 22.61 -48.70 48.58
N ALA A 175 21.68 -47.79 48.88
CA ALA A 175 21.06 -47.65 50.19
C ALA A 175 20.28 -48.92 50.58
N ARG A 176 19.49 -49.47 49.65
CA ARG A 176 18.79 -50.76 49.86
C ARG A 176 19.75 -51.91 50.09
N LEU A 177 20.87 -51.92 49.37
CA LEU A 177 21.90 -52.95 49.51
C LEU A 177 22.60 -52.89 50.88
N VAL A 178 22.88 -51.68 51.37
CA VAL A 178 23.44 -51.47 52.72
C VAL A 178 22.44 -51.92 53.80
N ALA A 179 21.16 -51.56 53.68
CA ALA A 179 20.14 -51.96 54.65
C ALA A 179 20.06 -53.50 54.79
N ARG A 180 19.96 -54.19 53.65
CA ARG A 180 19.87 -55.66 53.61
C ARG A 180 21.15 -56.37 54.09
N GLU A 181 22.33 -55.78 53.85
CA GLU A 181 23.59 -56.30 54.41
C GLU A 181 23.56 -56.24 55.95
N ILE A 182 23.13 -55.12 56.52
CA ILE A 182 23.07 -54.92 57.98
C ILE A 182 22.05 -55.86 58.62
N ASP A 183 20.92 -56.09 57.96
CA ASP A 183 19.87 -57.00 58.41
C ASP A 183 20.25 -58.49 58.27
N GLY A 184 21.39 -58.80 57.63
CA GLY A 184 21.87 -60.17 57.44
C GLY A 184 21.09 -60.95 56.38
N GLU A 185 20.41 -60.27 55.46
CA GLU A 185 19.71 -60.93 54.35
C GLU A 185 20.70 -61.37 53.27
N VAL A 186 20.46 -62.53 52.62
CA VAL A 186 21.28 -63.00 51.49
C VAL A 186 20.65 -62.59 50.17
N LEU A 187 21.33 -61.72 49.43
CA LEU A 187 20.97 -61.29 48.09
C LEU A 187 21.87 -61.97 47.08
N LYS A 188 21.27 -62.35 45.95
CA LYS A 188 21.98 -62.82 44.77
C LYS A 188 21.73 -61.87 43.61
N ASN A 189 22.75 -61.63 42.79
CA ASN A 189 22.57 -60.89 41.54
C ASN A 189 21.91 -61.78 40.47
N ALA A 190 21.64 -61.22 39.29
CA ALA A 190 21.04 -61.94 38.17
C ALA A 190 21.87 -63.14 37.67
N LYS A 191 23.16 -63.21 38.03
CA LYS A 191 24.07 -64.33 37.72
C LYS A 191 24.12 -65.39 38.83
N GLY A 192 23.38 -65.19 39.93
CA GLY A 192 23.35 -66.09 41.08
C GLY A 192 24.48 -65.87 42.09
N GLU A 193 25.34 -64.86 41.90
CA GLU A 193 26.46 -64.55 42.80
C GLU A 193 25.95 -63.86 44.07
N ILE A 194 26.49 -64.24 45.23
CA ILE A 194 26.10 -63.67 46.52
C ILE A 194 26.65 -62.24 46.63
N VAL A 195 25.76 -61.29 46.89
CA VAL A 195 26.06 -59.85 46.96
C VAL A 195 26.16 -59.36 48.41
N THR A 196 25.48 -60.06 49.33
CA THR A 196 25.49 -59.75 50.76
C THR A 196 25.98 -60.93 51.60
N THR A 197 26.66 -60.65 52.70
CA THR A 197 27.31 -61.69 53.51
C THR A 197 26.34 -62.61 54.26
N GLY A 198 25.11 -62.16 54.50
CA GLY A 198 24.11 -62.91 55.29
C GLY A 198 24.37 -62.89 56.80
N ILE A 199 25.29 -62.03 57.26
CA ILE A 199 25.67 -61.92 58.67
C ILE A 199 25.07 -60.62 59.22
N TYR A 200 24.30 -60.74 60.30
CA TYR A 200 23.71 -59.57 60.95
C TYR A 200 24.78 -58.65 61.53
N GLY A 201 24.64 -57.34 61.28
CA GLY A 201 25.47 -56.28 61.88
C GLY A 201 26.42 -55.58 60.91
N LYS A 202 27.36 -54.81 61.47
CA LYS A 202 28.27 -53.93 60.72
C LYS A 202 29.69 -54.50 60.66
N GLY A 203 29.89 -55.51 59.80
CA GLY A 203 31.23 -56.03 59.49
C GLY A 203 31.97 -55.20 58.43
N PRO A 204 33.21 -55.58 58.06
CA PRO A 204 34.02 -54.85 57.07
C PRO A 204 33.37 -54.69 55.68
N SER A 205 32.59 -55.69 55.25
CA SER A 205 31.78 -55.64 54.02
C SER A 205 30.71 -54.54 54.09
N ALA A 206 29.95 -54.50 55.20
CA ALA A 206 28.94 -53.49 55.45
C ALA A 206 29.57 -52.08 55.54
N GLU A 207 30.72 -51.95 56.18
CA GLU A 207 31.43 -50.68 56.31
C GLU A 207 31.89 -50.12 54.95
N ASN A 208 32.44 -50.96 54.07
CA ASN A 208 32.78 -50.55 52.70
C ASN A 208 31.56 -50.10 51.89
N LYS A 209 30.41 -50.80 52.02
CA LYS A 209 29.17 -50.43 51.34
C LYS A 209 28.58 -49.11 51.89
N ILE A 210 28.70 -48.87 53.20
CA ILE A 210 28.32 -47.61 53.86
C ILE A 210 29.22 -46.46 53.38
N LEU A 211 30.53 -46.69 53.26
CA LEU A 211 31.46 -45.70 52.73
C LEU A 211 31.08 -45.30 51.30
N HIS A 212 30.81 -46.28 50.44
CA HIS A 212 30.35 -46.03 49.08
C HIS A 212 29.04 -45.24 49.06
N LEU A 213 28.07 -45.57 49.92
CA LEU A 213 26.82 -44.82 50.04
C LEU A 213 27.08 -43.35 50.41
N LYS A 214 27.96 -43.09 51.39
CA LYS A 214 28.37 -41.73 51.76
C LYS A 214 29.01 -40.97 50.61
N GLN A 215 29.82 -41.64 49.77
CA GLN A 215 30.40 -41.01 48.58
C GLN A 215 29.32 -40.61 47.57
N LEU A 216 28.33 -41.47 47.33
CA LEU A 216 27.20 -41.17 46.44
C LEU A 216 26.32 -40.03 46.98
N ASP A 217 26.05 -40.00 48.29
CA ASP A 217 25.29 -38.91 48.92
C ASP A 217 26.04 -37.57 48.80
N ALA A 218 27.36 -37.56 48.99
CA ALA A 218 28.19 -36.36 48.82
C ALA A 218 28.22 -35.90 47.35
N GLU A 219 28.35 -36.82 46.41
CA GLU A 219 28.30 -36.53 44.97
C GLU A 219 26.94 -35.94 44.57
N LEU A 220 25.83 -36.51 45.04
CA LEU A 220 24.48 -36.00 44.80
C LEU A 220 24.26 -34.62 45.42
N ALA A 221 24.78 -34.36 46.62
CA ALA A 221 24.68 -33.05 47.25
C ALA A 221 25.42 -31.97 46.44
N LEU A 222 26.62 -32.27 45.95
CA LEU A 222 27.39 -31.38 45.08
C LEU A 222 26.69 -31.17 43.73
N LEU A 223 26.19 -32.25 43.12
CA LEU A 223 25.45 -32.18 41.86
C LEU A 223 24.20 -31.31 42.01
N ARG A 224 23.43 -31.49 43.09
CA ARG A 224 22.24 -30.69 43.39
C ARG A 224 22.57 -29.20 43.53
N ALA A 225 23.66 -28.88 44.24
CA ALA A 225 24.10 -27.50 44.40
C ALA A 225 24.46 -26.87 43.04
N ASN A 226 25.27 -27.55 42.23
CA ASN A 226 25.66 -27.08 40.90
C ASN A 226 24.46 -26.94 39.95
N ASP A 227 23.61 -27.97 39.87
CA ASP A 227 22.43 -27.98 39.00
C ASP A 227 21.44 -26.89 39.43
N SER A 228 21.29 -26.59 40.73
CA SER A 228 20.39 -25.53 41.18
C SER A 228 20.78 -24.15 40.63
N VAL A 229 22.09 -23.86 40.59
CA VAL A 229 22.63 -22.61 40.04
C VAL A 229 22.43 -22.58 38.53
N VAL A 230 22.78 -23.66 37.83
CA VAL A 230 22.62 -23.74 36.37
C VAL A 230 21.15 -23.64 35.97
N LYS A 231 20.26 -24.40 36.61
CA LYS A 231 18.81 -24.34 36.34
C LYS A 231 18.25 -22.95 36.60
N SER A 232 18.66 -22.28 37.69
CA SER A 232 18.26 -20.90 37.95
C SER A 232 18.66 -19.96 36.82
N SER A 233 19.87 -20.12 36.26
CA SER A 233 20.30 -19.30 35.11
C SER A 233 19.52 -19.60 33.83
N LEU A 234 19.23 -20.88 33.55
CA LEU A 234 18.45 -21.29 32.38
C LEU A 234 16.98 -20.83 32.47
N TYR A 235 16.37 -20.89 33.66
CA TYR A 235 15.02 -20.35 33.87
C TYR A 235 14.96 -18.82 33.72
N ALA A 236 16.01 -18.11 34.17
CA ALA A 236 16.13 -16.69 33.93
C ALA A 236 16.26 -16.38 32.43
N GLU A 237 17.05 -17.14 31.68
CA GLU A 237 17.19 -17.00 30.22
C GLU A 237 15.88 -17.28 29.47
N ILE A 238 15.11 -18.30 29.86
CA ILE A 238 13.76 -18.56 29.29
C ILE A 238 12.85 -17.35 29.54
N THR A 239 12.88 -16.78 30.74
CA THR A 239 12.04 -15.63 31.09
C THR A 239 12.43 -14.42 30.24
N GLN A 240 13.74 -14.15 30.11
CA GLN A 240 14.25 -13.10 29.24
C GLN A 240 13.85 -13.29 27.78
N LEU A 241 13.96 -14.51 27.23
CA LEU A 241 13.55 -14.80 25.86
C LEU A 241 12.05 -14.58 25.63
N LYS A 242 11.21 -14.87 26.63
CA LYS A 242 9.76 -14.60 26.57
C LYS A 242 9.49 -13.09 26.57
N ASP A 243 10.14 -12.36 27.46
CA ASP A 243 10.00 -10.90 27.53
C ASP A 243 10.51 -10.22 26.24
N GLU A 244 11.61 -10.71 25.66
CA GLU A 244 12.14 -10.25 24.37
C GLU A 244 11.19 -10.58 23.21
N ALA A 245 10.55 -11.77 23.22
CA ALA A 245 9.55 -12.13 22.23
C ALA A 245 8.34 -11.18 22.29
N ASP A 246 7.77 -10.97 23.49
CA ASP A 246 6.63 -10.09 23.71
C ASP A 246 6.97 -8.63 23.34
N SER A 247 8.18 -8.18 23.66
CA SER A 247 8.68 -6.86 23.27
C SER A 247 8.84 -6.74 21.75
N SER A 248 9.39 -7.75 21.09
CA SER A 248 9.57 -7.76 19.62
C SER A 248 8.22 -7.77 18.89
N ILE A 249 7.26 -8.55 19.38
CA ILE A 249 5.89 -8.63 18.84
C ILE A 249 5.16 -7.30 19.03
N SER A 250 5.33 -6.65 20.20
CA SER A 250 4.68 -5.37 20.53
C SER A 250 5.31 -4.19 19.80
N ALA A 251 6.64 -4.21 19.61
CA ALA A 251 7.38 -3.21 18.85
C ALA A 251 7.07 -3.27 17.35
N TYR A 252 6.64 -4.43 16.84
CA TYR A 252 6.24 -4.60 15.45
C TYR A 252 4.88 -3.92 15.17
N ASN A 253 4.95 -2.61 14.95
CA ASN A 253 3.84 -1.82 14.45
C ASN A 253 3.83 -1.81 12.92
N VAL A 254 2.64 -2.03 12.36
CA VAL A 254 2.43 -2.04 10.91
C VAL A 254 1.76 -0.73 10.54
N SER A 255 2.45 0.08 9.74
CA SER A 255 1.84 1.28 9.17
C SER A 255 0.82 0.90 8.09
N PHE A 256 -0.17 1.77 7.87
CA PHE A 256 -1.17 1.62 6.80
C PHE A 256 -0.94 2.62 5.67
N ASP A 257 0.33 3.03 5.51
CA ASP A 257 0.76 4.02 4.55
C ASP A 257 0.53 3.53 3.12
N TYR A 258 0.43 4.50 2.20
CA TYR A 258 0.26 4.27 0.77
C TYR A 258 1.16 3.17 0.19
N LEU A 259 2.47 3.19 0.49
CA LEU A 259 3.41 2.20 -0.05
C LEU A 259 3.08 0.77 0.38
N ARG A 260 2.67 0.57 1.64
CA ARG A 260 2.28 -0.76 2.13
C ARG A 260 0.97 -1.23 1.50
N ARG A 261 0.05 -0.31 1.22
CA ARG A 261 -1.19 -0.60 0.48
C ARG A 261 -0.89 -1.05 -0.95
N GLU A 262 0.08 -0.41 -1.61
CA GLU A 262 0.54 -0.81 -2.94
C GLU A 262 1.22 -2.19 -2.93
N LEU A 263 2.11 -2.45 -1.97
CA LEU A 263 2.74 -3.77 -1.81
C LEU A 263 1.72 -4.88 -1.54
N ALA A 264 0.70 -4.59 -0.72
CA ALA A 264 -0.38 -5.53 -0.47
C ALA A 264 -1.24 -5.78 -1.72
N LEU A 265 -1.50 -4.74 -2.52
CA LEU A 265 -2.19 -4.90 -3.81
C LEU A 265 -1.38 -5.77 -4.78
N GLU A 266 -0.06 -5.56 -4.87
CA GLU A 266 0.83 -6.39 -5.69
C GLU A 266 0.85 -7.86 -5.21
N GLN A 267 0.95 -8.09 -3.90
CA GLN A 267 0.84 -9.44 -3.34
C GLN A 267 -0.49 -10.11 -3.72
N MET A 268 -1.61 -9.38 -3.61
CA MET A 268 -2.92 -9.90 -4.00
C MET A 268 -3.00 -10.24 -5.49
N LYS A 269 -2.31 -9.49 -6.36
CA LYS A 269 -2.25 -9.79 -7.80
C LYS A 269 -1.45 -11.07 -8.09
N GLU A 270 -0.38 -11.30 -7.34
CA GLU A 270 0.43 -12.52 -7.43
C GLU A 270 -0.37 -13.75 -6.95
N GLU A 271 -1.14 -13.61 -5.87
CA GLU A 271 -2.00 -14.67 -5.33
C GLU A 271 -3.21 -14.95 -6.23
N HIS A 272 -3.81 -13.89 -6.78
CA HIS A 272 -5.08 -13.96 -7.51
C HIS A 272 -5.07 -13.09 -8.77
N ALA A 273 -4.89 -13.72 -9.94
CA ALA A 273 -4.87 -13.04 -11.24
C ALA A 273 -6.13 -12.18 -11.54
N ILE A 274 -7.27 -12.50 -10.93
CA ILE A 274 -8.51 -11.71 -11.05
C ILE A 274 -8.34 -10.28 -10.54
N VAL A 275 -7.48 -10.05 -9.53
CA VAL A 275 -7.18 -8.72 -8.98
C VAL A 275 -6.47 -7.87 -10.03
N GLY A 276 -5.50 -8.45 -10.74
CA GLY A 276 -4.81 -7.77 -11.84
C GLY A 276 -5.75 -7.44 -13.00
N MET A 277 -6.65 -8.36 -13.37
CA MET A 277 -7.63 -8.15 -14.43
C MET A 277 -8.65 -7.05 -14.08
N THR A 278 -9.12 -7.02 -12.84
CA THR A 278 -10.05 -6.00 -12.35
C THR A 278 -9.37 -4.64 -12.23
N GLN A 279 -8.13 -4.55 -11.76
CA GLN A 279 -7.33 -3.32 -11.81
C GLN A 279 -7.20 -2.79 -13.24
N ALA A 280 -6.83 -3.64 -14.20
CA ALA A 280 -6.70 -3.25 -15.60
C ALA A 280 -8.05 -2.79 -16.18
N PHE A 281 -9.14 -3.50 -15.86
CA PHE A 281 -10.50 -3.12 -16.26
C PHE A 281 -10.90 -1.75 -15.71
N LEU A 282 -10.68 -1.49 -14.42
CA LEU A 282 -10.96 -0.19 -13.79
C LEU A 282 -10.12 0.92 -14.41
N MET A 283 -8.82 0.68 -14.65
CA MET A 283 -7.93 1.64 -15.31
C MET A 283 -8.44 2.01 -16.71
N LEU A 284 -8.80 1.01 -17.52
CA LEU A 284 -9.38 1.22 -18.85
C LEU A 284 -10.71 1.96 -18.79
N LEU A 285 -11.55 1.65 -17.80
CA LEU A 285 -12.83 2.34 -17.59
C LEU A 285 -12.61 3.83 -17.28
N PHE A 286 -11.67 4.18 -16.41
CA PHE A 286 -11.39 5.57 -16.07
C PHE A 286 -10.75 6.34 -17.24
N ILE A 287 -9.82 5.72 -17.97
CA ILE A 287 -9.29 6.27 -19.22
C ILE A 287 -10.43 6.52 -20.24
N LEU A 288 -11.36 5.58 -20.36
CA LEU A 288 -12.50 5.72 -21.24
C LEU A 288 -13.35 6.93 -20.83
N VAL A 289 -13.68 7.06 -19.54
CA VAL A 289 -14.46 8.18 -18.99
C VAL A 289 -13.75 9.52 -19.20
N ASP A 290 -12.46 9.59 -18.95
CA ASP A 290 -11.64 10.81 -19.07
C ASP A 290 -11.49 11.26 -20.54
N THR A 291 -11.48 10.31 -21.49
CA THR A 291 -11.43 10.63 -22.91
C THR A 291 -12.81 10.95 -23.53
N LEU A 292 -13.92 10.75 -22.82
CA LEU A 292 -15.28 11.04 -23.33
C LEU A 292 -15.46 12.49 -23.81
N PRO A 293 -15.03 13.55 -23.08
CA PRO A 293 -15.25 14.93 -23.50
C PRO A 293 -14.60 15.22 -24.87
N VAL A 294 -13.40 14.68 -25.10
CA VAL A 294 -12.66 14.84 -26.36
C VAL A 294 -13.33 14.04 -27.46
N ASN A 295 -13.59 12.75 -27.23
CA ASN A 295 -14.19 11.86 -28.22
C ASN A 295 -15.56 12.38 -28.66
N PHE A 296 -16.46 12.70 -27.73
CA PHE A 296 -17.79 13.19 -28.07
C PHE A 296 -17.74 14.54 -28.77
N LYS A 297 -16.80 15.42 -28.45
CA LYS A 297 -16.67 16.70 -29.13
C LYS A 297 -16.20 16.52 -30.58
N THR A 298 -15.19 15.68 -30.81
CA THR A 298 -14.69 15.34 -32.15
C THR A 298 -15.73 14.61 -32.99
N PHE A 299 -16.47 13.64 -32.43
CA PHE A 299 -17.46 12.85 -33.18
C PHE A 299 -18.85 13.49 -33.28
N SER A 300 -19.14 14.56 -32.55
CA SER A 300 -20.39 15.31 -32.73
C SER A 300 -20.53 15.80 -34.18
N PRO A 301 -21.71 16.16 -34.70
CA PRO A 301 -21.87 16.76 -36.04
C PRO A 301 -21.64 18.29 -36.06
N PHE A 302 -21.18 18.82 -37.21
CA PHE A 302 -20.83 20.24 -37.36
C PHE A 302 -22.09 21.07 -37.16
N GLY A 303 -22.12 21.86 -36.08
CA GLY A 303 -23.32 22.54 -35.63
C GLY A 303 -23.43 24.00 -36.08
N MET A 304 -24.60 24.60 -35.82
CA MET A 304 -24.80 26.04 -36.02
C MET A 304 -23.85 26.88 -35.16
N TYR A 305 -23.51 26.40 -33.96
CA TYR A 305 -22.52 27.04 -33.09
C TYR A 305 -21.12 27.10 -33.74
N ASP A 306 -20.65 25.97 -34.29
CA ASP A 306 -19.36 25.88 -34.98
C ASP A 306 -19.33 26.75 -36.25
N LYS A 307 -20.47 26.80 -36.96
CA LYS A 307 -20.64 27.66 -38.14
C LYS A 307 -20.47 29.13 -37.82
N ILE A 308 -21.16 29.62 -36.78
CA ILE A 308 -21.08 31.02 -36.35
C ILE A 308 -19.65 31.37 -35.93
N LEU A 309 -18.99 30.52 -35.14
CA LEU A 309 -17.59 30.73 -34.76
C LEU A 309 -16.63 30.80 -35.96
N LEU A 310 -16.87 29.97 -36.97
CA LEU A 310 -16.06 29.95 -38.19
C LEU A 310 -16.29 31.21 -39.02
N GLU A 311 -17.54 31.62 -39.21
CA GLU A 311 -17.91 32.85 -39.92
C GLU A 311 -17.40 34.10 -39.19
N ASP A 312 -17.59 34.22 -37.88
CA ASP A 312 -17.06 35.31 -37.06
C ASP A 312 -15.53 35.41 -37.19
N SER A 313 -14.83 34.27 -37.16
CA SER A 313 -13.37 34.25 -37.34
C SER A 313 -12.91 34.71 -38.72
N LYS A 314 -13.71 34.45 -39.77
CA LYS A 314 -13.45 34.93 -41.13
C LYS A 314 -13.70 36.42 -41.25
N ILE A 315 -14.84 36.90 -40.74
CA ILE A 315 -15.22 38.32 -40.75
C ILE A 315 -14.17 39.15 -40.02
N VAL A 316 -13.71 38.72 -38.84
CA VAL A 316 -12.65 39.41 -38.09
C VAL A 316 -11.32 39.42 -38.85
N ARG A 317 -10.96 38.33 -39.54
CA ARG A 317 -9.75 38.27 -40.36
C ARG A 317 -9.84 39.20 -41.57
N GLU A 318 -11.00 39.29 -42.21
CA GLU A 318 -11.27 40.19 -43.33
C GLU A 318 -11.25 41.67 -42.90
N LEU A 319 -11.93 42.01 -41.80
CA LEU A 319 -11.89 43.36 -41.21
C LEU A 319 -10.46 43.79 -40.88
N ASN A 320 -9.67 42.94 -40.21
CA ASN A 320 -8.27 43.23 -39.93
C ASN A 320 -7.43 43.43 -41.21
N SER A 321 -7.77 42.76 -42.32
CA SER A 321 -7.07 42.95 -43.59
C SER A 321 -7.47 44.26 -44.28
N TYR A 322 -8.76 44.60 -44.25
CA TYR A 322 -9.29 45.83 -44.84
C TYR A 322 -8.87 47.08 -44.06
N ASP A 323 -9.04 47.08 -42.74
CA ASP A 323 -8.63 48.20 -41.88
C ASP A 323 -7.12 48.39 -41.90
N ARG A 324 -6.33 47.30 -41.92
CA ARG A 324 -4.87 47.38 -42.06
C ARG A 324 -4.45 47.95 -43.41
N ALA A 325 -5.08 47.52 -44.51
CA ALA A 325 -4.79 48.06 -45.84
C ALA A 325 -5.15 49.56 -45.92
N THR A 326 -6.30 49.94 -45.36
CA THR A 326 -6.77 51.33 -45.34
C THR A 326 -5.88 52.22 -44.46
N LEU A 327 -5.43 51.73 -43.31
CA LEU A 327 -4.48 52.41 -42.43
C LEU A 327 -3.11 52.56 -43.09
N LEU A 328 -2.59 51.51 -43.74
CA LEU A 328 -1.33 51.57 -44.49
C LEU A 328 -1.42 52.54 -45.65
N GLN A 329 -2.55 52.57 -46.38
CA GLN A 329 -2.75 53.51 -47.47
C GLN A 329 -2.76 54.96 -46.98
N LYS A 330 -3.45 55.25 -45.86
CA LYS A 330 -3.40 56.58 -45.22
C LYS A 330 -1.98 56.93 -44.75
N ALA A 331 -1.25 55.96 -44.19
CA ALA A 331 0.13 56.16 -43.78
C ALA A 331 1.05 56.45 -44.97
N TYR A 332 0.93 55.72 -46.09
CA TYR A 332 1.71 55.96 -47.31
C TYR A 332 1.38 57.30 -47.96
N GLN A 333 0.11 57.71 -48.01
CA GLN A 333 -0.28 59.02 -48.52
C GLN A 333 0.33 60.15 -47.69
N LYS A 334 0.32 59.99 -46.36
CA LYS A 334 0.96 60.95 -45.45
C LYS A 334 2.47 60.99 -45.63
N LEU A 335 3.13 59.82 -45.70
CA LEU A 335 4.58 59.72 -45.92
C LEU A 335 5.00 60.34 -47.26
N ASN A 336 4.22 60.13 -48.33
CA ASN A 336 4.48 60.72 -49.63
C ASN A 336 4.26 62.25 -49.62
N ALA A 337 3.26 62.74 -48.88
CA ALA A 337 3.05 64.18 -48.72
C ALA A 337 4.20 64.83 -47.94
N ASP A 338 4.69 64.18 -46.88
CA ASP A 338 5.85 64.64 -46.10
C ASP A 338 7.14 64.63 -46.97
N PHE A 339 7.38 63.57 -47.74
CA PHE A 339 8.52 63.47 -48.69
C PHE A 339 8.45 64.50 -49.84
N ALA A 340 7.25 64.81 -50.35
CA ALA A 340 7.07 65.82 -51.39
C ALA A 340 7.26 67.24 -50.85
N GLY A 341 6.97 67.47 -49.56
CA GLY A 341 7.22 68.74 -48.88
C GLY A 341 8.69 68.99 -48.57
N GLU A 342 9.46 67.95 -48.22
CA GLU A 342 10.91 68.08 -47.98
C GLU A 342 11.73 68.31 -49.26
N ASN A 343 11.27 67.86 -50.43
CA ASN A 343 11.95 68.07 -51.72
C ASN A 343 11.60 69.41 -52.41
N GLN A 344 10.84 70.29 -51.76
CA GLN A 344 10.50 71.64 -52.25
C GLN A 344 11.16 72.78 -51.45
N ILE A 345 12.09 72.42 -50.54
CA ILE A 345 12.99 73.34 -49.83
C ILE A 345 14.40 73.07 -50.33
#